data_AF-A0A1A8E9D2-F1
#
_entry.id   AF-A0A1A8E9D2-F1
#
_cell.length_a   1.000
_cell.length_b   1.000
_cell.length_c   1.000
_cell.angle_alpha   90.00
_cell.angle_beta   90.00
_cell.angle_gamma   90.00
#
_symmetry.space_group_name_H-M   'P 1'
#
loop_
_entity.id
_entity.type
_entity.pdbx_description
1 polymer ?
#
loop_
_entity_poly.entity_id
_entity_poly.type
_entity_poly.pdbx_seq_one_letter_code
_entity_poly.pdbx_strand_id
1 'polypeptide(L)'
;MPPQPPPQPQVKQNILRFLRSFLGITRILQLVFGTGLWVTIAANKYEGSIHFVLFVAVLFWLLTLALFFLTLLNKQDLVPLLGGEHWLCANLTHDVAAAALYLAAIGVMIDKTKSNSYCIVHHYKHFCLYKVYLTASVF
;
A
#
# COMPACT_ATOMS: atom_id res chain seq x y z
N MET A 1 39.84 -31.92 -6.90
CA MET A 1 39.25 -30.66 -6.37
C MET A 1 38.09 -31.04 -5.46
N PRO A 2 38.05 -30.58 -4.20
CA PRO A 2 36.88 -30.80 -3.37
C PRO A 2 35.67 -30.00 -3.91
N PRO A 3 34.44 -30.52 -3.80
CA PRO A 3 33.24 -29.81 -4.26
C PRO A 3 33.03 -28.56 -3.40
N GLN A 4 32.78 -27.41 -4.03
CA GLN A 4 32.36 -26.22 -3.29
C GLN A 4 30.97 -26.48 -2.66
N PRO A 5 30.77 -26.15 -1.37
CA PRO A 5 29.44 -26.24 -0.75
C PRO A 5 28.46 -25.29 -1.45
N PRO A 6 27.18 -25.66 -1.61
CA PRO A 6 26.20 -24.83 -2.28
C PRO A 6 25.98 -23.51 -1.50
N PRO A 7 25.91 -22.35 -2.18
CA PRO A 7 25.70 -21.05 -1.54
C PRO A 7 24.21 -20.89 -1.16
N GLN A 8 23.79 -21.54 -0.07
CA GLN A 8 22.42 -21.46 0.46
C GLN A 8 22.25 -20.78 1.84
N PRO A 9 23.26 -20.65 2.72
CA PRO A 9 23.08 -19.97 4.01
C PRO A 9 22.90 -18.45 3.89
N GLN A 10 23.60 -17.81 2.95
CA GLN A 10 23.65 -16.35 2.83
C GLN A 10 22.34 -15.73 2.33
N VAL A 11 21.66 -16.37 1.36
CA VAL A 11 20.40 -15.86 0.80
C VAL A 11 19.29 -15.85 1.85
N LYS A 12 19.14 -16.93 2.63
CA LYS A 12 18.15 -17.01 3.71
C LYS A 12 18.41 -15.98 4.81
N GLN A 13 19.68 -15.76 5.18
CA GLN A 13 20.04 -14.74 6.17
C GLN A 13 19.76 -13.32 5.67
N ASN A 14 20.01 -13.03 4.39
CA ASN A 14 19.72 -11.72 3.80
C ASN A 14 18.22 -11.45 3.72
N ILE A 15 17.41 -12.46 3.35
CA ILE A 15 15.95 -12.38 3.36
C ILE A 15 15.43 -12.11 4.77
N LEU A 16 15.86 -12.89 5.77
CA LEU A 16 15.45 -12.69 7.16
C LEU A 16 15.86 -11.32 7.70
N ARG A 17 17.05 -10.84 7.33
CA ARG A 17 17.52 -9.50 7.68
C ARG A 17 16.66 -8.41 7.04
N PHE A 18 16.26 -8.59 5.78
CA PHE A 18 15.38 -7.67 5.08
C PHE A 18 13.96 -7.66 5.68
N LEU A 19 13.38 -8.83 5.94
CA LEU A 19 12.07 -8.97 6.59
C LEU A 19 12.03 -8.36 8.00
N ARG A 20 13.17 -8.37 8.70
CA ARG A 20 13.32 -7.72 10.02
C ARG A 20 13.63 -6.22 9.92
N SER A 21 14.06 -5.73 8.76
CA SER A 21 14.32 -4.31 8.55
C SER A 21 13.01 -3.52 8.62
N PHE A 22 13.07 -2.30 9.14
CA PHE A 22 11.93 -1.40 9.20
C PHE A 22 11.25 -1.25 7.83
N LEU A 23 12.05 -1.11 6.76
CA LEU A 23 11.55 -0.99 5.39
C LEU A 23 10.84 -2.27 4.90
N GLY A 24 11.33 -3.44 5.30
CA GLY A 24 10.69 -4.71 4.96
C GLY A 24 9.34 -4.87 5.68
N ILE A 25 9.30 -4.51 6.97
CA ILE A 25 8.08 -4.55 7.78
C ILE A 25 7.02 -3.61 7.23
N THR A 26 7.37 -2.36 6.90
CA THR A 26 6.41 -1.39 6.35
C THR A 26 5.85 -1.85 5.00
N ARG A 27 6.69 -2.44 4.14
CA ARG A 27 6.27 -3.03 2.86
C ARG A 27 5.31 -4.20 3.06
N ILE A 28 5.61 -5.12 3.99
CA ILE A 28 4.70 -6.24 4.32
C ILE A 28 3.37 -5.70 4.82
N LEU A 29 3.40 -4.70 5.71
CA LEU A 29 2.19 -4.11 6.25
C LEU A 29 1.34 -3.46 5.14
N GLN A 30 1.97 -2.73 4.22
CA GLN A 30 1.31 -2.15 3.04
C GLN A 30 0.68 -3.24 2.14
N LEU A 31 1.36 -4.38 1.97
CA LEU A 31 0.81 -5.51 1.21
C LEU A 31 -0.38 -6.15 1.90
N VAL A 32 -0.33 -6.34 3.22
CA VAL A 32 -1.43 -6.91 4.03
C VAL A 32 -2.65 -6.00 3.97
N PHE A 33 -2.49 -4.69 4.22
CA PHE A 33 -3.58 -3.73 4.13
C PHE A 33 -4.17 -3.66 2.71
N GLY A 34 -3.33 -3.66 1.68
CA GLY A 34 -3.83 -3.69 0.30
C GLY A 34 -4.56 -4.98 -0.04
N THR A 35 -4.21 -6.12 0.57
CA THR A 35 -4.99 -7.36 0.42
C THR A 35 -6.39 -7.21 1.02
N GLY A 36 -6.50 -6.56 2.18
CA GLY A 36 -7.79 -6.20 2.78
C GLY A 36 -8.62 -5.28 1.87
N LEU A 37 -7.97 -4.33 1.20
CA LEU A 37 -8.61 -3.49 0.19
C LEU A 37 -9.13 -4.31 -0.99
N TRP A 38 -8.36 -5.28 -1.50
CA TRP A 38 -8.79 -6.18 -2.57
C TRP A 38 -10.03 -7.00 -2.21
N VAL A 39 -10.10 -7.52 -0.98
CA VAL A 39 -11.30 -8.22 -0.48
C VAL A 39 -12.50 -7.28 -0.48
N THR A 40 -12.30 -6.04 -0.01
CA THR A 40 -13.34 -5.01 -0.04
C THR A 40 -13.78 -4.72 -1.48
N ILE A 41 -12.83 -4.67 -2.43
CA ILE A 41 -13.09 -4.47 -3.87
C ILE A 41 -13.97 -5.58 -4.43
N ALA A 42 -13.62 -6.83 -4.14
CA ALA A 42 -14.38 -7.97 -4.61
C ALA A 42 -15.80 -8.03 -4.02
N ALA A 43 -15.98 -7.52 -2.79
CA ALA A 43 -17.24 -7.59 -2.06
C ALA A 43 -18.25 -6.48 -2.40
N ASN A 44 -17.83 -5.38 -3.05
CA ASN A 44 -18.68 -4.20 -3.23
C ASN A 44 -18.76 -3.73 -4.68
N LYS A 45 -19.92 -3.19 -5.08
CA LYS A 45 -20.06 -2.41 -6.31
C LYS A 45 -19.69 -0.96 -6.03
N TYR A 46 -18.89 -0.37 -6.92
CA TYR A 46 -18.40 1.00 -6.79
C TYR A 46 -18.98 1.89 -7.86
N GLU A 47 -19.22 3.16 -7.51
CA GLU A 47 -19.71 4.17 -8.43
C GLU A 47 -18.93 5.49 -8.31
N GLY A 48 -18.68 6.12 -9.45
CA GLY A 48 -18.10 7.46 -9.57
C GLY A 48 -16.64 7.56 -9.11
N SER A 49 -16.29 8.61 -8.36
CA SER A 49 -14.91 8.92 -7.95
C SER A 49 -14.20 7.85 -7.12
N ILE A 50 -14.92 6.83 -6.62
CA ILE A 50 -14.32 5.74 -5.87
C ILE A 50 -13.44 4.88 -6.79
N HIS A 51 -13.74 4.78 -8.08
CA HIS A 51 -12.87 4.07 -9.04
C HIS A 51 -11.46 4.65 -9.12
N PHE A 52 -11.32 5.97 -8.98
CA PHE A 52 -10.01 6.62 -8.95
C PHE A 52 -9.22 6.22 -7.70
N VAL A 53 -9.87 6.21 -6.53
CA VAL A 53 -9.27 5.77 -5.26
C VAL A 53 -8.81 4.32 -5.36
N LEU A 54 -9.65 3.45 -5.91
CA LEU A 54 -9.33 2.03 -6.12
C LEU A 54 -8.17 1.85 -7.10
N PHE A 55 -8.16 2.60 -8.20
CA PHE A 55 -7.08 2.56 -9.17
C PHE A 55 -5.74 2.92 -8.54
N VAL A 56 -5.68 4.06 -7.82
CA VAL A 56 -4.47 4.49 -7.10
C VAL A 56 -4.01 3.39 -6.14
N ALA A 57 -4.92 2.88 -5.32
CA ALA A 57 -4.56 1.92 -4.29
C ALA A 57 -4.07 0.57 -4.87
N VAL A 58 -4.74 0.05 -5.91
CA VAL A 58 -4.34 -1.19 -6.60
C VAL A 58 -3.02 -1.02 -7.33
N LEU A 59 -2.81 0.11 -8.03
CA LEU A 59 -1.58 0.40 -8.75
C LEU A 59 -0.37 0.40 -7.81
N PHE A 60 -0.43 1.17 -6.72
CA PHE A 60 0.66 1.24 -5.75
C PHE A 60 0.87 -0.08 -5.01
N TRP A 61 -0.20 -0.85 -4.77
CA TRP A 61 -0.06 -2.18 -4.19
C TRP A 61 0.72 -3.13 -5.10
N LEU A 62 0.37 -3.20 -6.39
CA LEU A 62 1.08 -4.03 -7.36
C LEU A 62 2.54 -3.61 -7.51
N LEU A 63 2.78 -2.29 -7.55
CA LEU A 63 4.13 -1.75 -7.68
C LEU A 63 4.97 -2.04 -6.43
N THR A 64 4.38 -1.92 -5.23
CA THR A 64 4.98 -2.33 -3.96
C THR A 64 5.32 -3.82 -3.96
N LEU A 65 4.42 -4.67 -4.46
CA LEU A 65 4.63 -6.11 -4.54
C LEU A 65 5.82 -6.43 -5.46
N ALA A 66 5.89 -5.79 -6.63
CA ALA A 66 6.99 -5.96 -7.57
C ALA A 66 8.34 -5.53 -6.97
N LEU A 67 8.41 -4.33 -6.36
CA LEU A 67 9.60 -3.82 -5.69
C LEU A 67 10.04 -4.73 -4.53
N PHE A 68 9.07 -5.27 -3.78
CA PHE A 68 9.33 -6.20 -2.68
C PHE A 68 9.96 -7.51 -3.18
N PHE A 69 9.42 -8.12 -4.24
CA PHE A 69 10.00 -9.32 -4.84
C PHE A 69 11.39 -9.09 -5.41
N LEU A 70 11.61 -7.99 -6.14
CA LEU A 70 12.93 -7.64 -6.68
C LEU A 70 13.96 -7.45 -5.57
N THR A 71 13.56 -6.84 -4.46
CA THR A 71 14.41 -6.69 -3.27
C THR A 71 14.71 -8.03 -2.60
N LEU A 72 13.70 -8.89 -2.43
CA LEU A 72 13.85 -10.23 -1.85
C LEU A 72 14.78 -11.14 -2.65
N LEU A 73 14.67 -11.09 -3.98
CA LEU A 73 15.48 -11.90 -4.90
C LEU A 73 16.90 -11.33 -5.07
N ASN A 74 17.20 -10.17 -4.46
CA ASN A 74 18.43 -9.42 -4.65
C ASN A 74 18.71 -9.14 -6.14
N LYS A 75 17.66 -8.89 -6.92
CA LYS A 75 17.69 -8.66 -8.37
C LYS A 75 17.45 -7.18 -8.69
N GLN A 76 18.05 -6.29 -7.90
CA GLN A 76 17.88 -4.84 -8.03
C GLN A 76 18.48 -4.32 -9.34
N ASP A 77 19.62 -4.89 -9.76
CA ASP A 77 20.31 -4.53 -11.00
C ASP A 77 19.64 -5.03 -12.28
N LEU A 78 18.57 -5.84 -12.17
CA LEU A 78 17.81 -6.30 -13.35
C LEU A 78 16.97 -5.19 -13.98
N VAL A 79 16.80 -4.06 -13.29
CA VAL A 79 16.09 -2.90 -13.81
C VAL A 79 17.11 -1.93 -14.40
N PRO A 80 17.37 -1.94 -15.72
CA PRO A 80 18.47 -1.18 -16.33
C PRO A 80 18.36 0.33 -16.14
N LEU A 81 17.15 0.85 -15.85
CA LEU A 81 16.92 2.29 -15.65
C LEU A 81 16.90 2.73 -14.17
N LEU A 82 16.62 1.82 -13.23
CA LEU A 82 16.34 2.14 -11.82
C LEU A 82 17.13 1.27 -10.82
N GLY A 83 17.95 0.34 -11.31
CA GLY A 83 18.76 -0.58 -10.50
C GLY A 83 20.01 0.08 -9.89
N GLY A 84 20.72 -0.69 -9.05
CA GLY A 84 21.96 -0.27 -8.40
C GLY A 84 21.78 0.96 -7.49
N GLU A 85 22.58 2.01 -7.72
CA GLU A 85 22.58 3.25 -6.94
C GLU A 85 21.24 3.99 -6.94
N HIS A 86 20.46 3.87 -8.03
CA HIS A 86 19.17 4.55 -8.17
C HIS A 86 18.03 3.81 -7.48
N TRP A 87 18.26 2.58 -6.98
CA TRP A 87 17.22 1.75 -6.37
C TRP A 87 16.58 2.41 -5.14
N LEU A 88 17.39 3.10 -4.34
CA LEU A 88 16.90 3.83 -3.17
C LEU A 88 16.07 5.05 -3.57
N CYS A 89 16.50 5.77 -4.62
CA CYS A 89 15.75 6.89 -5.17
C CYS A 89 14.41 6.43 -5.76
N ALA A 90 14.39 5.31 -6.50
CA ALA A 90 13.17 4.72 -7.05
C ALA A 90 12.14 4.37 -5.97
N ASN A 91 12.60 3.73 -4.88
CA ASN A 91 11.74 3.42 -3.74
C ASN A 91 11.21 4.69 -3.05
N LEU A 92 12.06 5.71 -2.89
CA LEU A 92 11.66 6.98 -2.30
C LEU A 92 10.63 7.70 -3.17
N THR A 93 10.84 7.77 -4.48
CA THR A 93 9.88 8.36 -5.43
C THR A 93 8.55 7.62 -5.39
N HIS A 94 8.58 6.29 -5.36
CA HIS A 94 7.38 5.48 -5.18
C HIS A 94 6.63 5.86 -3.90
N ASP A 95 7.33 5.96 -2.77
CA ASP A 95 6.70 6.22 -1.47
C ASP A 95 6.14 7.65 -1.36
N VAL A 96 6.84 8.63 -1.93
CA VAL A 96 6.35 10.01 -2.03
C VAL A 96 5.12 10.09 -2.95
N ALA A 97 5.16 9.43 -4.11
CA ALA A 97 4.04 9.40 -5.04
C ALA A 97 2.82 8.70 -4.41
N ALA A 98 3.05 7.59 -3.71
CA ALA A 98 2.01 6.88 -2.96
C ALA A 98 1.40 7.79 -1.90
N ALA A 99 2.23 8.46 -1.09
CA ALA A 99 1.75 9.37 -0.05
C ALA A 99 0.90 10.51 -0.62
N ALA A 100 1.36 11.16 -1.69
CA ALA A 100 0.64 12.26 -2.33
C ALA A 100 -0.73 11.81 -2.89
N LEU A 101 -0.76 10.66 -3.57
CA LEU A 101 -1.99 10.15 -4.18
C LEU A 101 -2.95 9.53 -3.16
N TYR A 102 -2.46 8.90 -2.10
CA TYR A 102 -3.30 8.48 -0.98
C TYR A 102 -3.90 9.67 -0.23
N LEU A 103 -3.16 10.77 -0.03
CA LEU A 103 -3.71 12.00 0.55
C LEU A 103 -4.83 12.58 -0.33
N ALA A 104 -4.63 12.59 -1.66
CA ALA A 104 -5.67 13.01 -2.59
C ALA A 104 -6.91 12.10 -2.52
N ALA A 105 -6.71 10.78 -2.46
CA ALA A 105 -7.78 9.81 -2.30
C ALA A 105 -8.57 10.00 -1.00
N ILE A 106 -7.88 10.25 0.12
CA ILE A 106 -8.50 10.61 1.40
C ILE A 106 -9.32 11.89 1.26
N GLY A 107 -8.79 12.91 0.57
CA GLY A 107 -9.51 14.15 0.29
C GLY A 107 -10.82 13.92 -0.49
N VAL A 108 -10.76 13.11 -1.56
CA VAL A 108 -11.94 12.73 -2.35
C VAL A 108 -12.96 11.95 -1.53
N MET A 109 -12.51 11.04 -0.67
CA MET A 109 -13.37 10.28 0.23
C MET A 109 -14.06 11.21 1.25
N ILE A 110 -13.31 12.14 1.86
CA ILE A 110 -13.86 13.14 2.79
C ILE A 110 -14.90 14.02 2.10
N ASP A 111 -14.61 14.51 0.89
CA ASP A 111 -15.52 15.36 0.13
C ASP A 111 -16.82 14.63 -0.25
N LYS A 112 -16.70 13.41 -0.80
CA LYS A 112 -17.86 12.56 -1.13
C LYS A 112 -18.67 12.15 0.10
N THR A 113 -18.03 12.10 1.26
CA THR A 113 -18.75 11.87 2.52
C THR A 113 -19.48 13.13 2.98
N LYS A 114 -18.84 14.31 2.92
CA LYS A 114 -19.47 15.58 3.31
C LYS A 114 -20.68 15.92 2.44
N SER A 115 -20.64 15.57 1.16
CA SER A 115 -21.77 15.80 0.25
C SER A 115 -22.99 14.91 0.55
N ASN A 116 -22.81 13.81 1.28
CA ASN A 116 -23.92 12.97 1.75
C ASN A 116 -24.35 13.38 3.16
N SER A 117 -25.56 13.93 3.26
CA SER A 117 -26.11 14.49 4.49
C SER A 117 -26.81 13.43 5.36
N TYR A 118 -26.04 12.52 5.96
CA TYR A 118 -26.60 11.39 6.72
C TYR A 118 -27.23 11.77 8.08
N CYS A 119 -26.88 12.92 8.68
CA CYS A 119 -27.34 13.34 10.01
C CYS A 119 -28.25 14.59 10.01
N ILE A 120 -28.98 14.87 8.93
CA ILE A 120 -29.93 16.01 8.85
C ILE A 120 -31.39 15.54 8.99
N VAL A 121 -31.66 14.60 9.89
CA VAL A 121 -33.05 14.25 10.26
C VAL A 121 -33.43 15.12 11.45
N HIS A 122 -34.45 15.97 11.29
CA HIS A 122 -34.91 16.98 12.28
C HIS A 122 -35.27 16.41 13.68
N HIS A 123 -35.29 15.09 13.87
CA HIS A 123 -35.58 14.43 15.15
C HIS A 123 -34.46 13.54 15.72
N TYR A 124 -33.24 13.57 15.16
CA TYR A 124 -32.15 12.75 15.69
C TYR A 124 -31.47 13.42 16.90
N LYS A 125 -31.79 12.95 18.11
CA LYS A 125 -31.26 13.47 19.39
C LYS A 125 -29.92 12.86 19.84
N HIS A 126 -29.42 11.82 19.16
CA HIS A 126 -28.20 11.11 19.57
C HIS A 126 -26.94 11.67 18.90
N PHE A 127 -25.79 11.57 19.58
CA PHE A 127 -24.49 11.91 19.01
C PHE A 127 -24.29 11.15 17.69
N CYS A 128 -24.01 11.89 16.61
CA CYS A 128 -23.83 11.36 15.26
C CYS A 128 -22.53 10.52 15.20
N LEU A 129 -22.63 9.25 15.60
CA LEU A 129 -21.56 8.23 15.55
C LEU A 129 -21.06 7.98 14.12
N TYR A 130 -21.79 8.44 13.11
CA TYR A 130 -21.38 8.40 11.71
C TYR A 130 -20.01 9.04 11.49
N LYS A 131 -19.70 10.16 12.18
CA LYS A 131 -18.35 10.76 12.11
C LYS A 131 -17.26 9.85 12.68
N VAL A 132 -17.57 9.03 13.69
CA VAL A 132 -16.61 8.11 14.32
C VAL A 132 -16.39 6.89 13.43
N TYR A 133 -17.47 6.30 12.90
CA TYR A 133 -17.38 5.24 11.89
C TYR A 133 -16.65 5.70 10.62
N LEU A 134 -16.80 6.97 10.25
CA LEU A 134 -16.09 7.58 9.14
C LEU A 134 -14.58 7.67 9.38
N THR A 135 -14.16 8.17 10.54
CA THR A 135 -12.73 8.20 10.88
C THR A 135 -12.16 6.78 10.88
N ALA A 136 -12.92 5.80 11.37
CA ALA A 136 -12.51 4.39 11.40
C ALA A 136 -12.44 3.71 10.02
N SER A 137 -13.03 4.28 8.96
CA SER A 137 -13.03 3.71 7.61
C SER A 137 -12.04 4.39 6.65
N VAL A 138 -11.44 5.50 7.07
CA VAL A 138 -10.39 6.22 6.34
C VAL A 138 -8.98 5.77 6.78
N PHE A 139 -8.87 5.05 7.90
CA PHE A 139 -7.64 4.44 8.42
C PHE A 139 -7.67 2.92 8.22
#